data_AF-T2GB36-F1
#
_entry.id   AF-T2GB36-F1
#
_cell.length_a   1.000
_cell.length_b   1.000
_cell.length_c   1.000
_cell.angle_alpha   90.00
_cell.angle_beta   90.00
_cell.angle_gamma   90.00
#
_symmetry.space_group_name_H-M   'P 1'
#
loop_
_entity.id
_entity.type
_entity.pdbx_description
1 polymer ?
#
loop_
_entity_poly.entity_id
_entity_poly.type
_entity_poly.pdbx_seq_one_letter_code
_entity_poly.pdbx_strand_id
1 'polypeptide(L)'
;MDTIRVDTIIQYALTIASEQDEYRDRELGSIHLIKYLYLADLDYAAMHGGETYTGIPWVFFRFGPWAAEIQERIPVAARAMGAERRTFQTDAYGELERYFAPCHAPRAGLERKLDVIVATSVAHKVKKFGADTDSLLQHVYGTEPLLRAAPREPLDFTLAARPLSDQEQKAAQIKTMTPKQAKKLEAWKKEGRARFQRCLAEKKARESKRITPPPPRFDDVYFAGLAALDEQAGESVPSGGMTCSISPDVWKSPARYDPDLS
;
A
#
# COMPACT_ATOMS: atom_id res chain seq x y z
N MET A 1 6.38 -9.51 18.21
CA MET A 1 7.02 -8.66 17.18
C MET A 1 8.53 -8.83 17.20
N ASP A 2 9.11 -9.17 16.04
CA ASP A 2 10.55 -9.20 15.79
C ASP A 2 11.02 -7.80 15.37
N THR A 3 11.66 -7.08 16.30
CA THR A 3 12.11 -5.70 16.09
C THR A 3 13.20 -5.58 15.04
N ILE A 4 14.03 -6.60 14.84
CA ILE A 4 15.11 -6.59 13.84
C ILE A 4 14.50 -6.64 12.45
N ARG A 5 13.50 -7.49 12.23
CA ARG A 5 12.76 -7.55 10.95
C ARG A 5 12.04 -6.24 10.66
N VAL A 6 11.34 -5.69 11.66
CA VAL A 6 10.64 -4.40 11.53
C VAL A 6 11.59 -3.28 11.14
N ASP A 7 12.71 -3.13 11.84
CA ASP A 7 13.71 -2.12 11.53
C ASP A 7 14.27 -2.29 10.13
N THR A 8 14.60 -3.52 9.75
CA THR A 8 15.16 -3.81 8.44
C THR A 8 14.19 -3.42 7.33
N ILE A 9 12.88 -3.67 7.51
CA ILE A 9 11.85 -3.25 6.54
C ILE A 9 11.72 -1.73 6.49
N ILE A 10 11.67 -1.04 7.64
CA ILE A 10 11.59 0.42 7.69
C ILE A 10 12.78 1.05 6.94
N GLN A 11 13.99 0.59 7.25
CA GLN A 11 15.21 1.09 6.65
C GLN A 11 15.27 0.80 5.14
N TYR A 12 14.81 -0.39 4.75
CA TYR A 12 14.74 -0.77 3.34
C TYR A 12 13.70 0.07 2.59
N ALA A 13 12.52 0.31 3.16
CA ALA A 13 11.49 1.15 2.56
C ALA A 13 11.98 2.58 2.33
N LEU A 14 12.64 3.19 3.34
CA LEU A 14 13.26 4.51 3.21
C LEU A 14 14.36 4.56 2.14
N THR A 15 15.15 3.49 2.04
CA THR A 15 16.17 3.38 0.99
C THR A 15 15.54 3.32 -0.40
N ILE A 16 14.47 2.54 -0.59
CA ILE A 16 13.75 2.47 -1.87
C ILE A 16 13.08 3.82 -2.21
N ALA A 17 12.51 4.51 -1.22
CA ALA A 17 11.94 5.84 -1.43
C ALA A 17 13.00 6.83 -1.92
N SER A 18 14.21 6.81 -1.35
CA SER A 18 15.29 7.72 -1.77
C SER A 18 15.72 7.56 -3.24
N GLU A 19 15.41 6.42 -3.87
CA GLU A 19 15.68 6.13 -5.28
C GLU A 19 14.59 6.67 -6.23
N GLN A 20 13.50 7.26 -5.73
CA GLN A 20 12.42 7.80 -6.57
C GLN A 20 12.89 9.03 -7.35
N ASP A 21 12.41 9.15 -8.59
CA ASP A 21 12.76 10.30 -9.45
C ASP A 21 12.15 11.59 -8.88
N GLU A 22 10.89 11.55 -8.47
CA GLU A 22 10.17 12.68 -7.89
C GLU A 22 10.63 12.97 -6.45
N TYR A 23 10.97 14.23 -6.16
CA TYR A 23 11.52 14.62 -4.87
C TYR A 23 10.53 14.37 -3.73
N ARG A 24 9.23 14.60 -3.97
CA ARG A 24 8.17 14.38 -2.98
C ARG A 24 8.00 12.91 -2.58
N ASP A 25 8.36 11.96 -3.46
CA ASP A 25 8.25 10.53 -3.18
C ASP A 25 9.49 9.96 -2.47
N ARG A 26 10.52 10.79 -2.24
CA ARG A 26 11.73 10.39 -1.49
C ARG A 26 11.55 10.42 0.02
N GLU A 27 10.45 10.97 0.49
CA GLU A 27 10.13 11.07 1.92
C GLU A 27 8.91 10.22 2.28
N LEU A 28 9.02 9.47 3.38
CA LEU A 28 7.94 8.66 3.89
C LEU A 28 7.50 9.16 5.26
N GLY A 29 6.19 9.26 5.49
CA GLY A 29 5.63 9.52 6.81
C GLY A 29 5.41 8.24 7.60
N SER A 30 5.13 8.38 8.89
CA SER A 30 4.85 7.24 9.77
C SER A 30 3.69 6.39 9.26
N ILE A 31 2.63 7.04 8.73
CA ILE A 31 1.51 6.33 8.10
C ILE A 31 2.00 5.42 6.98
N HIS A 32 2.84 5.90 6.06
CA HIS A 32 3.36 5.10 4.95
C HIS A 32 4.17 3.89 5.45
N LEU A 33 5.09 4.12 6.39
CA LEU A 33 5.94 3.05 6.92
C LEU A 33 5.13 1.96 7.63
N ILE A 34 4.10 2.34 8.39
CA ILE A 34 3.17 1.40 9.02
C ILE A 34 2.42 0.60 7.96
N LYS A 35 1.91 1.25 6.89
CA LYS A 35 1.21 0.53 5.83
C LYS A 35 2.12 -0.39 5.02
N TYR A 36 3.37 -0.01 4.78
CA TYR A 36 4.33 -0.88 4.09
C TYR A 36 4.74 -2.08 4.95
N LEU A 37 4.86 -1.93 6.27
CA LEU A 37 5.04 -3.06 7.19
C LEU A 37 3.83 -4.02 7.14
N TYR A 38 2.62 -3.48 7.20
CA TYR A 38 1.40 -4.27 7.09
C TYR A 38 1.34 -5.06 5.78
N LEU A 39 1.61 -4.39 4.64
CA LEU A 39 1.58 -5.04 3.33
C LEU A 39 2.70 -6.08 3.17
N ALA A 40 3.86 -5.87 3.80
CA ALA A 40 4.93 -6.86 3.85
C ALA A 40 4.50 -8.13 4.60
N ASP A 41 3.85 -7.97 5.76
CA ASP A 41 3.28 -9.10 6.50
C ASP A 41 2.16 -9.78 5.73
N LEU A 42 1.31 -9.02 5.05
CA LEU A 42 0.21 -9.55 4.25
C LEU A 42 0.73 -10.42 3.10
N ASP A 43 1.67 -9.91 2.31
CA ASP A 43 2.23 -10.64 1.17
C ASP A 43 3.04 -11.86 1.63
N TYR A 44 3.70 -11.77 2.80
CA TYR A 44 4.38 -12.92 3.41
C TYR A 44 3.38 -13.98 3.88
N ALA A 45 2.35 -13.59 4.63
CA ALA A 45 1.32 -14.46 5.18
C ALA A 45 0.53 -15.19 4.09
N ALA A 46 0.25 -14.51 2.97
CA ALA A 46 -0.39 -15.13 1.82
C ALA A 46 0.37 -16.37 1.29
N MET A 47 1.69 -16.38 1.44
CA MET A 47 2.59 -17.45 0.98
C MET A 47 3.05 -18.38 2.12
N HIS A 48 2.65 -18.11 3.36
CA HIS A 48 3.06 -18.85 4.56
C HIS A 48 1.87 -19.23 5.45
N GLY A 49 0.72 -19.52 4.83
CA GLY A 49 -0.43 -20.08 5.54
C GLY A 49 -1.03 -19.14 6.61
N GLY A 50 -0.88 -17.83 6.44
CA GLY A 50 -1.38 -16.83 7.38
C GLY A 50 -0.36 -16.36 8.43
N GLU A 51 0.84 -16.96 8.50
CA GLU A 51 1.88 -16.51 9.43
C GLU A 51 2.51 -15.18 8.95
N THR A 52 2.61 -14.19 9.84
CA THR A 52 3.21 -12.89 9.50
C THR A 52 4.73 -12.91 9.66
N TYR A 53 5.43 -12.10 8.86
CA TYR A 53 6.89 -12.07 8.86
C TYR A 53 7.44 -11.40 10.13
N THR A 54 6.80 -10.33 10.58
CA THR A 54 7.27 -9.51 11.69
C THR A 54 6.65 -9.90 13.03
N GLY A 55 5.53 -10.62 13.03
CA GLY A 55 4.78 -10.92 14.25
C GLY A 55 4.22 -9.68 14.95
N ILE A 56 3.90 -8.63 14.19
CA ILE A 56 3.17 -7.45 14.70
C ILE A 56 1.72 -7.84 15.02
N PRO A 57 1.17 -7.46 16.19
CA PRO A 57 -0.23 -7.69 16.54
C PRO A 57 -1.14 -6.63 15.91
N TRP A 58 -1.36 -6.74 14.60
CA TRP A 58 -2.14 -5.74 13.86
C TRP A 58 -3.60 -5.65 14.34
N VAL A 59 -4.07 -4.43 14.56
CA VAL A 59 -5.49 -4.13 14.82
C VAL A 59 -6.02 -3.14 13.78
N PHE A 60 -7.33 -3.21 13.49
CA PHE A 60 -7.98 -2.15 12.71
C PHE A 60 -8.19 -0.92 13.60
N PHE A 61 -7.48 0.17 13.37
CA PHE A 61 -7.65 1.40 14.14
C PHE A 61 -7.63 2.65 13.26
N ARG A 62 -8.73 3.41 13.29
CA ARG A 62 -8.94 4.66 12.54
C ARG A 62 -8.57 4.51 11.06
N PHE A 63 -7.34 4.86 10.70
CA PHE A 63 -6.82 4.87 9.33
C PHE A 63 -6.30 3.48 8.87
N GLY A 64 -6.99 2.40 9.24
CA GLY A 64 -6.66 1.03 8.83
C GLY A 64 -5.76 0.27 9.82
N PRO A 65 -4.82 -0.59 9.35
CA PRO A 65 -3.99 -1.43 10.20
C PRO A 65 -3.04 -0.61 11.06
N TRP A 66 -2.95 -0.95 12.33
CA TRP A 66 -2.18 -0.21 13.32
C TRP A 66 -1.59 -1.14 14.38
N ALA A 67 -0.45 -0.72 14.94
CA ALA A 67 0.09 -1.21 16.20
C ALA A 67 0.87 -0.07 16.86
N ALA A 68 0.64 0.18 18.15
CA ALA A 68 1.18 1.35 18.86
C ALA A 68 2.72 1.30 18.93
N GLU A 69 3.28 0.10 19.07
CA GLU A 69 4.70 -0.16 19.19
C GLU A 69 5.49 0.26 17.94
N ILE A 70 4.84 0.26 16.76
CA ILE A 70 5.50 0.67 15.50
C ILE A 70 5.73 2.18 15.48
N GLN A 71 4.76 2.96 15.99
CA GLN A 71 4.85 4.42 16.00
C GLN A 71 6.08 4.88 16.77
N GLU A 72 6.37 4.25 17.91
CA GLU A 72 7.56 4.51 18.71
C GLU A 72 8.83 3.92 18.08
N ARG A 73 8.71 2.85 17.29
CA ARG A 73 9.84 2.18 16.67
C ARG A 73 10.40 2.90 15.44
N ILE A 74 9.54 3.56 14.66
CA ILE A 74 9.92 4.26 13.41
C ILE A 74 11.09 5.24 13.62
N PRO A 75 11.03 6.19 14.58
CA PRO A 75 12.13 7.12 14.81
C PRO A 75 13.45 6.41 15.16
N VAL A 76 13.38 5.30 15.88
CA VAL A 76 14.56 4.51 16.29
C VAL A 76 15.20 3.83 15.09
N ALA A 77 14.41 3.14 14.26
CA ALA A 77 14.89 2.45 13.07
C ALA A 77 15.46 3.43 12.03
N ALA A 78 14.80 4.57 11.83
CA ALA A 78 15.24 5.64 10.93
C ALA A 78 16.57 6.25 11.40
N ARG A 79 16.68 6.60 12.69
CA ARG A 79 17.92 7.15 13.26
C ARG A 79 19.09 6.16 13.14
N ALA A 80 18.84 4.86 13.35
CA ALA A 80 19.88 3.84 13.27
C ALA A 80 20.54 3.72 11.90
N MET A 81 19.86 4.12 10.82
CA MET A 81 20.43 4.18 9.46
C MET A 81 20.93 5.58 9.05
N GLY A 82 20.91 6.55 9.97
CA GLY A 82 21.25 7.94 9.68
C GLY A 82 20.22 8.67 8.80
N ALA A 83 18.96 8.24 8.82
CA ALA A 83 17.90 8.96 8.14
C ALA A 83 17.64 10.29 8.85
N GLU A 84 17.36 11.31 8.05
CA GLU A 84 16.99 12.63 8.54
C GLU A 84 15.46 12.70 8.72
N ARG A 85 15.03 13.60 9.62
CA ARG A 85 13.62 13.78 9.99
C ARG A 85 13.23 15.24 9.77
N ARG A 86 12.19 15.46 8.96
CA ARG A 86 11.52 16.76 8.83
C ARG A 86 10.19 16.73 9.57
N THR A 87 9.90 17.80 10.30
CA THR A 87 8.67 17.96 11.07
C THR A 87 7.95 19.20 10.59
N PHE A 88 6.63 19.14 10.44
CA PHE A 88 5.82 20.29 10.05
C PHE A 88 4.43 20.19 10.68
N GLN A 89 3.78 21.33 10.85
CA GLN A 89 2.43 21.42 11.39
C GLN A 89 1.40 21.53 10.26
N THR A 90 0.25 20.90 10.48
CA THR A 90 -0.92 21.01 9.62
C THR A 90 -2.14 21.28 10.48
N ASP A 91 -3.05 22.13 10.02
CA ASP A 91 -4.25 22.47 10.77
C ASP A 91 -5.17 21.26 11.00
N ALA A 92 -5.16 20.31 10.06
CA ALA A 92 -6.02 19.13 10.10
C ALA A 92 -5.47 17.96 10.94
N TYR A 93 -4.14 17.81 11.04
CA TYR A 93 -3.52 16.61 11.62
C TYR A 93 -2.45 16.91 12.68
N GLY A 94 -2.24 18.19 13.02
CA GLY A 94 -1.21 18.60 13.98
C GLY A 94 0.20 18.41 13.42
N GLU A 95 1.12 18.00 14.30
CA GLU A 95 2.53 17.78 13.96
C GLU A 95 2.71 16.46 13.19
N LEU A 96 3.26 16.56 11.98
CA LEU A 96 3.54 15.43 11.09
C LEU A 96 5.05 15.29 10.89
N GLU A 97 5.50 14.03 10.82
CA GLU A 97 6.90 13.69 10.56
C GLU A 97 7.06 13.06 9.17
N ARG A 98 8.20 13.38 8.53
CA ARG A 98 8.68 12.78 7.30
C ARG A 98 10.13 12.36 7.46
N TYR A 99 10.44 11.18 6.95
CA TYR A 99 11.75 10.55 7.05
C TYR A 99 12.36 10.38 5.66
N PHE A 100 13.65 10.66 5.53
CA PHE A 100 14.39 10.49 4.29
C PHE A 100 15.73 9.80 4.54
N ALA A 101 16.04 8.79 3.72
CA ALA A 101 17.30 8.07 3.81
C ALA A 101 18.46 8.93 3.27
N PRO A 102 19.69 8.73 3.78
CA PRO A 102 20.86 9.40 3.25
C PRO A 102 21.14 8.96 1.81
N CYS A 103 21.79 9.85 1.02
CA CYS A 103 22.04 9.71 -0.43
C CYS A 103 22.74 8.40 -0.86
N HIS A 104 23.36 7.68 0.09
CA HIS A 104 24.09 6.42 -0.15
C HIS A 104 23.64 5.27 0.78
N ALA A 105 22.37 5.24 1.17
CA ALA A 105 21.85 4.18 2.02
C ALA A 105 22.08 2.78 1.40
N PRO A 106 22.63 1.81 2.15
CA PRO A 106 23.12 0.54 1.60
C PRO A 106 21.98 -0.46 1.30
N ARG A 107 21.27 -0.24 0.20
CA ARG A 107 20.14 -1.07 -0.25
C ARG A 107 20.46 -2.57 -0.29
N ALA A 108 21.53 -2.96 -0.99
CA ALA A 108 21.87 -4.36 -1.19
C ALA A 108 22.19 -5.10 0.12
N GLY A 109 22.66 -4.37 1.15
CA GLY A 109 22.89 -4.92 2.48
C GLY A 109 21.58 -5.26 3.19
N LEU A 110 20.59 -4.37 3.11
CA LEU A 110 19.26 -4.55 3.70
C LEU A 110 18.44 -5.61 2.95
N GLU A 111 18.47 -5.58 1.61
CA GLU A 111 17.74 -6.53 0.75
C GLU A 111 18.15 -7.98 1.05
N ARG A 112 19.44 -8.24 1.29
CA ARG A 112 19.95 -9.58 1.63
C ARG A 112 19.53 -10.09 3.01
N LYS A 113 19.12 -9.20 3.92
CA LYS A 113 18.67 -9.57 5.27
C LYS A 113 17.17 -9.89 5.32
N LEU A 114 16.44 -9.54 4.27
CA LEU A 114 15.00 -9.76 4.18
C LEU A 114 14.69 -11.04 3.42
N ASP A 115 13.55 -11.66 3.75
CA ASP A 115 12.98 -12.66 2.87
C ASP A 115 12.67 -12.06 1.49
N VAL A 116 12.84 -12.86 0.43
CA VAL A 116 12.69 -12.42 -0.96
C VAL A 116 11.29 -11.86 -1.23
N ILE A 117 10.25 -12.46 -0.62
CA ILE A 117 8.86 -12.03 -0.78
C ILE A 117 8.68 -10.65 -0.16
N VAL A 118 9.17 -10.47 1.07
CA VAL A 118 9.13 -9.19 1.80
C VAL A 118 9.89 -8.11 1.05
N ALA A 119 11.14 -8.38 0.64
CA ALA A 119 11.96 -7.41 -0.08
C ALA A 119 11.34 -6.99 -1.42
N THR A 120 10.77 -7.95 -2.16
CA THR A 120 10.11 -7.67 -3.44
C THR A 120 8.82 -6.89 -3.25
N SER A 121 8.00 -7.29 -2.27
CA SER A 121 6.76 -6.62 -1.90
C SER A 121 7.02 -5.16 -1.53
N VAL A 122 7.86 -4.93 -0.53
CA VAL A 122 8.15 -3.57 -0.03
C VAL A 122 8.69 -2.69 -1.16
N ALA A 123 9.64 -3.19 -1.95
CA ALA A 123 10.17 -2.42 -3.07
C ALA A 123 9.09 -2.08 -4.11
N HIS A 124 8.19 -3.01 -4.41
CA HIS A 124 7.09 -2.78 -5.34
C HIS A 124 6.08 -1.76 -4.78
N LYS A 125 5.63 -1.92 -3.53
CA LYS A 125 4.62 -1.03 -2.92
C LYS A 125 5.16 0.38 -2.75
N VAL A 126 6.40 0.54 -2.27
CA VAL A 126 7.04 1.86 -2.16
C VAL A 126 7.20 2.51 -3.53
N LYS A 127 7.56 1.76 -4.58
CA LYS A 127 7.62 2.30 -5.94
C LYS A 127 6.28 2.64 -6.56
N LYS A 128 5.23 1.92 -6.17
CA LYS A 128 3.89 2.13 -6.70
C LYS A 128 3.19 3.32 -6.04
N PHE A 129 3.31 3.43 -4.72
CA PHE A 129 2.56 4.40 -3.92
C PHE A 129 3.41 5.57 -3.43
N GLY A 130 4.72 5.41 -3.25
CA GLY A 130 5.60 6.50 -2.81
C GLY A 130 5.09 7.20 -1.56
N ALA A 131 4.85 8.51 -1.66
CA ALA A 131 4.25 9.34 -0.63
C ALA A 131 2.75 9.61 -0.84
N ASP A 132 2.10 8.99 -1.83
CA ASP A 132 0.65 9.07 -2.09
C ASP A 132 -0.13 8.30 -1.01
N THR A 133 -0.57 9.04 0.01
CA THR A 133 -1.33 8.48 1.13
C THR A 133 -2.69 7.94 0.70
N ASP A 134 -3.38 8.61 -0.22
CA ASP A 134 -4.77 8.31 -0.57
C ASP A 134 -4.84 6.99 -1.34
N SER A 135 -4.03 6.84 -2.38
CA SER A 135 -3.94 5.59 -3.15
C SER A 135 -3.47 4.42 -2.29
N LEU A 136 -2.54 4.67 -1.36
CA LEU A 136 -2.05 3.65 -0.44
C LEU A 136 -3.14 3.19 0.54
N LEU A 137 -3.87 4.14 1.14
CA LEU A 137 -4.97 3.82 2.04
C LEU A 137 -6.08 3.08 1.32
N GLN A 138 -6.48 3.51 0.12
CA GLN A 138 -7.48 2.81 -0.69
C GLN A 138 -7.06 1.35 -0.94
N HIS A 139 -5.79 1.11 -1.28
CA HIS A 139 -5.28 -0.24 -1.46
C HIS A 139 -5.35 -1.08 -0.18
N VAL A 140 -4.97 -0.49 0.95
CA VAL A 140 -5.00 -1.16 2.26
C VAL A 140 -6.44 -1.50 2.67
N TYR A 141 -7.40 -0.60 2.47
CA TYR A 141 -8.82 -0.85 2.75
C TYR A 141 -9.42 -1.99 1.94
N GLY A 142 -8.91 -2.27 0.74
CA GLY A 142 -9.34 -3.40 -0.08
C GLY A 142 -8.68 -4.74 0.25
N THR A 143 -7.93 -4.86 1.37
CA THR A 143 -7.28 -6.12 1.74
C THR A 143 -8.20 -7.01 2.57
N GLU A 144 -8.13 -8.33 2.34
CA GLU A 144 -9.04 -9.30 2.97
C GLU A 144 -9.11 -9.20 4.50
N PRO A 145 -7.99 -9.09 5.25
CA PRO A 145 -8.06 -8.98 6.71
C PRO A 145 -8.82 -7.73 7.17
N LEU A 146 -8.75 -6.64 6.41
CA LEU A 146 -9.33 -5.36 6.79
C LEU A 146 -10.79 -5.21 6.34
N LEU A 147 -11.17 -5.84 5.23
CA LEU A 147 -12.56 -5.92 4.78
C LEU A 147 -13.44 -6.70 5.78
N ARG A 148 -12.86 -7.70 6.45
CA ARG A 148 -13.57 -8.55 7.41
C ARG A 148 -13.42 -8.13 8.88
N ALA A 149 -12.54 -7.18 9.18
CA ALA A 149 -12.38 -6.64 10.53
C ALA A 149 -13.32 -5.45 10.80
N ALA A 150 -13.80 -5.34 12.03
CA ALA A 150 -14.40 -4.12 12.56
C ALA A 150 -13.37 -3.28 13.32
N PRO A 151 -13.62 -1.98 13.53
CA PRO A 151 -12.71 -1.13 14.29
C PRO A 151 -12.40 -1.73 15.67
N ARG A 152 -11.12 -1.68 16.04
CA ARG A 152 -10.50 -2.21 17.27
C ARG A 152 -10.36 -3.72 17.34
N GLU A 153 -10.71 -4.45 16.28
CA GLU A 153 -10.47 -5.89 16.21
C GLU A 153 -9.06 -6.21 15.70
N PRO A 154 -8.49 -7.36 16.11
CA PRO A 154 -7.26 -7.89 15.50
C PRO A 154 -7.50 -8.27 14.04
N LEU A 155 -6.48 -8.10 13.21
CA LEU A 155 -6.53 -8.52 11.80
C LEU A 155 -6.14 -9.98 11.66
N ASP A 156 -6.98 -10.75 10.99
CA ASP A 156 -6.73 -12.16 10.71
C ASP A 156 -6.08 -12.35 9.35
N PHE A 157 -4.79 -12.72 9.34
CA PHE A 157 -4.01 -12.94 8.14
C PHE A 157 -4.23 -14.33 7.52
N THR A 158 -4.88 -15.26 8.22
CA THR A 158 -5.23 -16.58 7.65
C THR A 158 -6.20 -16.44 6.48
N LEU A 159 -7.00 -15.37 6.47
CA LEU A 159 -7.89 -15.01 5.38
C LEU A 159 -7.17 -14.70 4.07
N ALA A 160 -5.93 -14.21 4.15
CA ALA A 160 -5.11 -13.91 2.99
C ALA A 160 -4.31 -15.12 2.49
N ALA A 161 -4.29 -16.22 3.26
CA ALA A 161 -3.53 -17.41 2.93
C ALA A 161 -4.04 -18.03 1.61
N ARG A 162 -3.16 -18.14 0.63
CA ARG A 162 -3.45 -18.95 -0.55
C ARG A 162 -3.20 -20.42 -0.21
N PRO A 163 -4.03 -21.37 -0.67
CA PRO A 163 -3.68 -22.77 -0.58
C PRO A 163 -2.38 -23.00 -1.38
N LEU A 164 -1.28 -23.26 -0.68
CA LEU A 164 -0.01 -23.64 -1.27
C LEU A 164 -0.15 -25.04 -1.85
N SER A 165 0.34 -25.24 -3.07
CA SER A 165 0.47 -26.60 -3.61
C SER A 165 1.57 -27.37 -2.87
N ASP A 166 1.45 -28.70 -2.79
CA ASP A 166 2.43 -29.58 -2.13
C ASP A 166 3.87 -29.42 -2.67
N GLN A 167 4.02 -28.97 -3.92
CA GLN A 167 5.32 -28.69 -4.53
C GLN A 167 5.95 -27.40 -4.02
N GLU A 168 5.14 -26.37 -3.76
CA GLU A 168 5.61 -25.07 -3.25
C GLU A 168 6.06 -25.17 -1.79
N GLN A 169 5.35 -25.97 -0.98
CA GLN A 169 5.74 -26.26 0.41
C GLN A 169 7.10 -26.98 0.49
N LYS A 170 7.36 -27.93 -0.43
CA LYS A 170 8.64 -28.63 -0.53
C LYS A 170 9.77 -27.73 -1.06
N ALA A 171 9.47 -26.82 -1.98
CA ALA A 171 10.45 -25.87 -2.50
C ALA A 171 10.86 -24.80 -1.48
N ALA A 172 9.94 -24.36 -0.62
CA ALA A 172 10.20 -23.40 0.45
C ALA A 172 11.20 -23.92 1.50
N GLN A 173 11.27 -25.24 1.70
CA GLN A 173 12.20 -25.89 2.63
C GLN A 173 13.63 -26.05 2.07
N ILE A 174 13.84 -25.87 0.75
CA ILE A 174 15.15 -26.04 0.11
C ILE A 174 15.74 -24.66 -0.20
N LYS A 175 16.35 -24.00 0.79
CA LYS A 175 17.12 -22.77 0.59
C LYS A 175 18.63 -23.02 0.69
N THR A 176 19.24 -23.40 -0.43
CA THR A 176 20.61 -22.99 -0.80
C THR A 176 20.68 -22.88 -2.33
N MET A 177 20.72 -21.64 -2.84
CA MET A 177 20.82 -21.41 -4.28
C MET A 177 22.20 -21.83 -4.78
N THR A 178 22.22 -22.65 -5.83
CA THR A 178 23.47 -22.96 -6.54
C THR A 178 23.86 -21.81 -7.50
N PRO A 179 25.16 -21.61 -7.79
CA PRO A 179 25.64 -20.50 -8.62
C PRO A 179 25.00 -20.41 -10.02
N LYS A 180 24.56 -21.56 -10.57
CA LYS A 180 23.84 -21.62 -11.86
C LYS A 180 22.45 -20.98 -11.79
N GLN A 181 21.76 -21.07 -10.66
CA GLN A 181 20.43 -20.50 -10.47
C GLN A 181 20.49 -18.96 -10.34
N ALA A 182 21.55 -18.42 -9.74
CA ALA A 182 21.79 -16.97 -9.66
C ALA A 182 21.99 -16.34 -11.05
N LYS A 183 22.73 -17.00 -11.95
CA LYS A 183 22.93 -16.54 -13.33
C LYS A 183 21.63 -16.59 -14.16
N LYS A 184 20.78 -17.59 -13.92
CA LYS A 184 19.46 -17.71 -14.54
C LYS A 184 18.48 -16.63 -14.04
N LEU A 185 18.54 -16.29 -12.75
CA LEU A 185 17.76 -15.21 -12.15
C LEU A 185 18.18 -13.83 -12.70
N GLU A 186 19.48 -13.57 -12.87
CA GLU A 186 20.00 -12.35 -13.50
C GLU A 186 19.53 -12.20 -14.95
N ALA A 187 19.57 -13.29 -15.72
CA ALA A 187 19.06 -13.32 -17.10
C ALA A 187 17.55 -13.04 -17.14
N TRP A 188 16.78 -13.69 -16.27
CA TRP A 188 15.33 -13.47 -16.15
C TRP A 188 14.98 -12.05 -15.71
N LYS A 189 15.77 -11.45 -14.79
CA LYS A 189 15.63 -10.04 -14.40
C LYS A 189 15.93 -9.08 -15.55
N LYS A 190 16.91 -9.37 -16.40
CA LYS A 190 17.19 -8.56 -17.61
C LYS A 190 16.07 -8.67 -18.63
N GLU A 191 15.57 -9.87 -18.88
CA GLU A 191 14.48 -10.13 -19.80
C GLU A 191 13.16 -9.51 -19.32
N GLY A 192 12.85 -9.65 -18.03
CA GLY A 192 11.71 -9.00 -17.39
C GLY A 192 11.77 -7.47 -17.46
N ARG A 193 12.95 -6.88 -17.25
CA ARG A 193 13.17 -5.43 -17.41
C ARG A 193 12.96 -4.97 -18.86
N ALA A 194 13.47 -5.70 -19.84
CA ALA A 194 13.27 -5.39 -21.25
C ALA A 194 11.79 -5.48 -21.65
N ARG A 195 11.09 -6.51 -21.17
CA ARG A 195 9.65 -6.70 -21.41
C ARG A 195 8.80 -5.60 -20.77
N PHE A 196 9.16 -5.18 -19.55
CA PHE A 196 8.50 -4.09 -18.85
C PHE A 196 8.73 -2.73 -19.53
N GLN A 197 9.95 -2.43 -19.96
CA GLN A 197 10.27 -1.22 -20.73
C GLN A 197 9.49 -1.15 -22.05
N ARG A 198 9.36 -2.28 -22.75
CA ARG A 198 8.57 -2.36 -23.99
C ARG A 198 7.08 -2.10 -23.72
N CYS A 199 6.52 -2.68 -22.66
CA CYS A 199 5.11 -2.47 -22.31
C CYS A 199 4.85 -1.00 -21.87
N LEU A 200 5.79 -0.37 -21.17
CA LEU A 200 5.75 1.07 -20.84
C LEU A 200 5.82 1.95 -22.09
N ALA A 201 6.68 1.62 -23.05
CA ALA A 201 6.76 2.33 -24.32
C ALA A 201 5.47 2.19 -25.15
N GLU A 202 4.88 1.00 -25.19
CA GLU A 202 3.59 0.73 -25.83
C GLU A 202 2.43 1.48 -25.16
N LYS A 203 2.43 1.60 -23.82
CA LYS A 203 1.44 2.41 -23.08
C LYS A 203 1.59 3.90 -23.35
N LYS A 204 2.81 4.45 -23.30
CA LYS A 204 3.08 5.86 -23.66
C LYS A 204 2.69 6.17 -25.10
N ALA A 205 2.92 5.24 -26.03
CA ALA A 205 2.51 5.36 -27.44
C ALA A 205 0.98 5.22 -27.66
N ARG A 206 0.26 4.60 -26.72
CA ARG A 206 -1.21 4.56 -26.69
C ARG A 206 -1.81 5.81 -26.05
N GLU A 207 -1.18 6.37 -25.02
CA GLU A 207 -1.59 7.61 -24.38
C GLU A 207 -1.49 8.81 -25.32
N SER A 208 -0.46 8.86 -26.19
CA SER A 208 -0.34 9.88 -27.22
C SER A 208 -1.38 9.79 -28.36
N LYS A 209 -2.18 8.71 -28.39
CA LYS A 209 -3.26 8.48 -29.36
C LYS A 209 -4.65 8.60 -28.74
N ARG A 210 -4.77 9.07 -27.50
CA ARG A 210 -6.08 9.32 -26.88
C ARG A 210 -6.77 10.47 -27.60
N ILE A 211 -7.96 10.17 -28.11
CA ILE A 211 -8.89 11.19 -28.62
C ILE A 211 -9.36 11.98 -27.39
N THR A 212 -8.99 13.25 -27.32
CA THR A 212 -9.55 14.16 -26.32
C THR A 212 -11.03 14.32 -26.64
N PRO A 213 -11.96 13.95 -25.72
CA PRO A 213 -13.36 14.22 -25.95
C PRO A 213 -13.55 15.72 -26.14
N PRO A 214 -14.48 16.14 -27.01
CA PRO A 214 -14.81 17.55 -27.14
C PRO A 214 -15.24 18.10 -25.78
N PRO A 215 -14.96 19.38 -25.48
CA PRO A 215 -15.40 19.98 -24.23
C PRO A 215 -16.94 19.88 -24.11
N PRO A 216 -17.47 19.71 -22.89
CA PRO A 216 -18.91 19.65 -22.68
C PRO A 216 -19.59 20.89 -23.25
N ARG A 217 -20.73 20.67 -23.92
CA ARG A 217 -21.56 21.75 -24.47
C ARG A 217 -22.57 22.18 -23.42
N PHE A 218 -22.45 23.42 -22.97
CA PHE A 218 -23.39 24.09 -22.08
C PHE A 218 -24.24 25.05 -22.91
N ASP A 219 -25.08 24.50 -23.77
CA ASP A 219 -26.01 25.27 -24.61
C ASP A 219 -27.40 25.33 -23.97
N ASP A 220 -28.31 26.08 -24.60
CA ASP A 220 -29.68 26.25 -24.10
C ASP A 220 -30.43 24.91 -23.96
N VAL A 221 -30.06 23.90 -24.77
CA VAL A 221 -30.63 22.55 -24.70
C VAL A 221 -30.16 21.83 -23.44
N TYR A 222 -28.88 21.95 -23.08
CA TYR A 222 -28.34 21.43 -21.82
C TYR A 222 -29.07 22.02 -20.60
N PHE A 223 -29.24 23.34 -20.56
CA PHE A 223 -29.90 24.00 -19.43
C PHE A 223 -31.41 23.73 -19.38
N ALA A 224 -32.08 23.64 -20.53
CA ALA A 224 -33.48 23.22 -20.60
C ALA A 224 -33.68 21.78 -20.10
N GLY A 225 -32.75 20.88 -20.45
CA GLY A 225 -32.74 19.50 -19.94
C GLY A 225 -32.50 19.42 -18.43
N LEU A 226 -31.57 20.23 -17.91
CA LEU A 226 -31.30 20.30 -16.47
C LEU A 226 -32.52 20.81 -15.70
N ALA A 227 -33.17 21.86 -16.18
CA ALA A 227 -34.38 22.41 -15.56
C ALA A 227 -35.54 21.41 -15.53
N ALA A 228 -35.74 20.64 -16.62
CA ALA A 228 -36.76 19.59 -16.66
C ALA A 228 -36.49 18.44 -15.69
N LEU A 229 -35.21 18.12 -15.45
CA LEU A 229 -34.81 17.11 -14.46
C LEU A 229 -34.99 17.62 -13.02
N ASP A 230 -34.63 18.87 -12.76
CA ASP A 230 -34.82 19.51 -11.44
C ASP A 230 -36.31 19.62 -11.08
N GLU A 231 -37.18 19.90 -12.06
CA GLU A 231 -38.64 19.89 -11.85
C GLU A 231 -39.18 18.50 -11.48
N GLN A 232 -38.54 17.43 -11.97
CA GLN A 232 -38.89 16.05 -11.62
C GLN A 232 -38.26 15.56 -10.31
N ALA A 233 -37.26 16.27 -9.78
CA ALA A 233 -36.47 15.84 -8.61
C ALA A 233 -37.24 15.90 -7.28
N GLY A 234 -38.47 16.43 -7.27
CA GLY A 234 -39.33 16.51 -6.09
C GLY A 234 -38.94 17.64 -5.14
N GLU A 235 -39.48 17.61 -3.91
CA GLU A 235 -39.18 18.63 -2.90
C GLU A 235 -37.72 18.56 -2.45
N SER A 236 -37.07 19.72 -2.36
CA SER A 236 -35.72 19.83 -1.83
C SER A 236 -35.66 19.32 -0.38
N VAL A 237 -34.64 18.52 -0.09
CA VAL A 237 -34.38 18.07 1.28
C VAL A 237 -34.19 19.31 2.18
N PRO A 238 -34.90 19.40 3.32
CA PRO A 238 -34.84 20.58 4.17
C PRO A 238 -33.40 20.86 4.62
N SER A 239 -32.97 22.12 4.48
CA SER A 239 -31.64 22.54 4.94
C SER A 239 -31.62 22.64 6.46
N GLY A 240 -30.69 21.92 7.09
CA GLY A 240 -30.57 21.89 8.54
C GLY A 240 -29.47 20.94 9.01
N GLY A 241 -29.08 21.07 10.27
CA GLY A 241 -28.16 20.13 10.91
C GLY A 241 -28.86 18.80 11.17
N MET A 242 -28.52 17.77 10.39
CA MET A 242 -28.99 16.41 10.63
C MET A 242 -27.88 15.60 11.31
N THR A 243 -28.27 14.70 12.21
CA THR A 243 -27.34 13.71 12.78
C THR A 243 -27.55 12.40 12.03
N CYS A 244 -26.53 11.96 11.30
CA CYS A 244 -26.50 10.64 10.69
C CYS A 244 -25.74 9.67 11.62
N SER A 245 -26.29 8.48 11.83
CA SER A 245 -25.62 7.39 12.54
C SER A 245 -25.53 6.18 11.62
N ILE A 246 -24.34 5.58 11.53
CA ILE A 246 -24.11 4.35 10.78
C ILE A 246 -24.14 3.18 11.77
N SER A 247 -24.92 2.13 11.47
CA SER A 247 -24.92 0.93 12.31
C SER A 247 -23.52 0.30 12.35
N PRO A 248 -23.01 -0.11 13.53
CA PRO A 248 -21.75 -0.85 13.64
C PRO A 248 -21.73 -2.14 12.79
N ASP A 249 -22.90 -2.71 12.50
CA ASP A 249 -23.02 -3.94 11.70
C ASP A 249 -22.52 -3.76 10.27
N VAL A 250 -22.40 -2.52 9.78
CA VAL A 250 -21.84 -2.21 8.45
C VAL A 250 -20.45 -2.82 8.28
N TRP A 251 -19.65 -2.89 9.35
CA TRP A 251 -18.29 -3.39 9.30
C TRP A 251 -18.21 -4.90 9.06
N LYS A 252 -19.26 -5.64 9.41
CA LYS A 252 -19.36 -7.10 9.19
C LYS A 252 -20.34 -7.45 8.07
N SER A 253 -20.83 -6.45 7.34
CA SER A 253 -21.77 -6.65 6.24
C SER A 253 -21.09 -7.39 5.08
N PRO A 254 -21.79 -8.35 4.44
CA PRO A 254 -21.35 -9.00 3.20
C PRO A 254 -20.98 -8.02 2.09
N ALA A 255 -21.63 -6.85 2.02
CA ALA A 255 -21.36 -5.83 1.00
C ALA A 255 -19.91 -5.29 1.03
N ARG A 256 -19.13 -5.54 2.08
CA ARG A 256 -17.71 -5.16 2.14
C ARG A 256 -16.78 -6.12 1.43
N TYR A 257 -17.15 -7.40 1.26
CA TYR A 257 -16.23 -8.44 0.77
C TYR A 257 -16.86 -9.38 -0.26
N ASP A 258 -18.18 -9.32 -0.46
CA ASP A 258 -18.88 -10.08 -1.47
C ASP A 258 -18.81 -9.35 -2.82
N PRO A 259 -18.12 -9.90 -3.83
CA PRO A 259 -17.98 -9.27 -5.14
C PRO A 259 -19.31 -9.16 -5.90
N ASP A 260 -20.34 -9.92 -5.53
CA ASP A 260 -21.67 -9.84 -6.15
C ASP A 260 -22.51 -8.68 -5.58
N LEU A 261 -22.09 -8.11 -4.43
CA LEU A 261 -22.76 -7.00 -3.73
C LEU A 261 -21.96 -5.70 -3.74
N SER A 262 -20.68 -5.73 -4.15
CA SER A 262 -19.73 -4.62 -4.07
C SER A 262 -19.48 -3.89 -5.39
#